data_AF-A0A4P6K3W7-F1
#
_entry.id   AF-A0A4P6K3W7-F1
#
_cell.length_a   1.000
_cell.length_b   1.000
_cell.length_c   1.000
_cell.angle_alpha   90.00
_cell.angle_beta   90.00
_cell.angle_gamma   90.00
#
_symmetry.space_group_name_H-M   'P 1'
#
loop_
_entity.id
_entity.type
_entity.pdbx_description
1 polymer ?
#
loop_
_entity_poly.entity_id
_entity_poly.type
_entity_poly.pdbx_seq_one_letter_code
_entity_poly.pdbx_strand_id
1 'polypeptide(L)' 'MEEQQLQQFVKRVSRDAALREELKSHPADVIVREGFSPRLTRVVMQLVPHLTLTQDFALDCSWWRC' A
#
# COMPACT_ATOMS: atom_id res chain seq x y z
N MET A 1 14.31 5.67 5.11
CA MET A 1 14.37 5.56 3.63
C MET A 1 13.23 4.68 3.12
N GLU A 2 13.21 3.38 3.43
CA GLU A 2 12.16 2.43 3.00
C GLU A 2 10.75 2.74 3.54
N GLU A 3 10.66 3.15 4.81
CA GLU A 3 9.39 3.48 5.47
C GLU A 3 8.69 4.69 4.82
N GLN A 4 9.47 5.68 4.36
CA GLN A 4 8.94 6.85 3.65
C GLN A 4 8.40 6.47 2.26
N GLN A 5 9.05 5.53 1.56
CA GLN A 5 8.55 5.02 0.27
C GLN A 5 7.22 4.30 0.46
N LEU A 6 7.11 3.46 1.50
CA LEU A 6 5.88 2.77 1.83
C LEU A 6 4.76 3.74 2.21
N GLN A 7 5.04 4.77 3.01
CA GLN A 7 4.06 5.80 3.36
C GLN A 7 3.57 6.58 2.13
N GLN A 8 4.48 6.96 1.23
CA GLN A 8 4.10 7.64 -0.01
C GLN A 8 3.29 6.73 -0.94
N PHE A 9 3.61 5.44 -0.96
CA PHE A 9 2.85 4.45 -1.73
C PHE A 9 1.45 4.26 -1.17
N VAL A 10 1.31 4.01 0.13
CA VAL A 10 0.01 3.90 0.80
C VAL A 10 -0.84 5.17 0.60
N LYS A 11 -0.22 6.36 0.69
CA LYS A 11 -0.91 7.63 0.43
C LYS A 11 -1.38 7.75 -1.03
N ARG A 12 -0.60 7.25 -2.00
CA ARG A 12 -1.00 7.19 -3.42
C ARG A 12 -2.14 6.20 -3.61
N VAL A 13 -2.03 4.98 -3.08
CA VAL A 13 -3.09 3.94 -3.13
C VAL A 13 -4.39 4.41 -2.48
N SER A 14 -4.31 5.19 -1.39
CA SER A 14 -5.50 5.73 -0.72
C SER A 14 -6.19 6.85 -1.50
N ARG A 15 -5.47 7.56 -2.38
CA ARG A 15 -6.01 8.66 -3.20
C ARG A 15 -6.41 8.22 -4.60
N ASP A 16 -5.77 7.17 -5.10
CA ASP A 16 -5.95 6.66 -6.45
C ASP A 16 -6.69 5.32 -6.40
N ALA A 17 -7.98 5.38 -6.71
CA ALA A 17 -8.84 4.20 -6.75
C ALA A 17 -8.42 3.21 -7.85
N ALA A 18 -7.84 3.69 -8.96
CA ALA A 18 -7.37 2.81 -10.02
C ALA A 18 -6.12 2.04 -9.57
N LEU A 19 -5.18 2.71 -8.90
CA LEU A 19 -4.01 2.06 -8.30
C LEU A 19 -4.42 1.03 -7.25
N ARG A 20 -5.48 1.29 -6.48
CA ARG A 20 -6.01 0.36 -5.49
C ARG A 20 -6.64 -0.90 -6.11
N GLU A 21 -7.38 -0.75 -7.20
CA GLU A 21 -7.92 -1.90 -7.95
C GLU A 21 -6.83 -2.68 -8.69
N GLU A 22 -5.79 -1.99 -9.19
CA GLU A 22 -4.59 -2.62 -9.77
C GLU A 22 -3.82 -3.40 -8.70
N LEU A 23 -3.70 -2.86 -7.49
CA LEU A 23 -3.07 -3.53 -6.35
C LEU A 23 -3.87 -4.76 -5.89
N LYS A 24 -5.20 -4.75 -6.01
CA LYS A 24 -6.03 -5.95 -5.76
C LYS A 24 -5.81 -7.04 -6.81
N SER A 25 -5.80 -6.64 -8.08
CA SER A 25 -5.80 -7.57 -9.21
C SER A 25 -4.40 -8.11 -9.51
N HIS A 26 -3.39 -7.24 -9.44
CA HIS A 26 -2.01 -7.53 -9.82
C HIS A 26 -1.00 -6.92 -8.83
N PRO A 27 -0.99 -7.36 -7.55
CA PRO A 27 -0.10 -6.81 -6.53
C PRO A 27 1.39 -6.99 -6.90
N ALA A 28 1.75 -8.08 -7.57
CA ALA A 28 3.13 -8.33 -7.97
C ALA A 28 3.65 -7.30 -8.99
N ASP A 29 2.85 -6.93 -9.98
CA ASP A 29 3.22 -5.92 -10.99
C ASP A 29 3.43 -4.55 -10.36
N VAL A 30 2.53 -4.14 -9.46
CA VAL A 30 2.64 -2.85 -8.77
C VAL A 30 3.91 -2.78 -7.91
N ILE A 31 4.24 -3.89 -7.23
CA ILE A 31 5.42 -3.98 -6.38
C ILE A 31 6.71 -3.94 -7.21
N VAL A 32 6.74 -4.60 -8.37
CA VAL A 32 7.87 -4.56 -9.31
C VAL A 32 8.04 -3.17 -9.91
N ARG A 33 6.95 -2.49 -10.28
CA ARG A 33 6.97 -1.10 -10.79
C ARG A 33 7.50 -0.10 -9.78
N GLU A 34 7.15 -0.24 -8.50
CA GLU A 34 7.66 0.64 -7.44
C GLU A 34 9.08 0.29 -6.99
N GLY A 35 9.63 -0.86 -7.42
CA GLY A 35 11.00 -1.26 -7.10
C GLY A 35 11.20 -1.55 -5.61
N PHE A 36 10.17 -2.07 -4.93
CA PHE A 36 10.25 -2.35 -3.51
C PHE A 36 11.27 -3.45 -3.17
N SER A 37 11.99 -3.25 -2.07
CA SER A 37 12.84 -4.29 -1.51
C SER A 37 12.01 -5.50 -1.05
N PRO A 38 12.58 -6.72 -1.01
CA PRO A 38 11.84 -7.94 -0.65
C PRO A 38 11.10 -7.86 0.69
N ARG A 39 11.63 -7.09 1.64
CA ARG A 39 10.99 -6.79 2.93
C ARG A 39 9.72 -5.95 2.75
N LEU A 40 9.79 -4.87 1.98
CA LEU A 40 8.65 -4.01 1.69
C LEU A 40 7.58 -4.73 0.87
N THR A 41 7.96 -5.58 -0.08
CA THR A 41 7.03 -6.46 -0.83
C THR A 41 6.15 -7.26 0.11
N ARG A 42 6.74 -7.87 1.14
CA ARG A 42 6.03 -8.69 2.13
C ARG A 42 5.06 -7.84 2.96
N VAL A 43 5.50 -6.64 3.36
CA VAL A 43 4.67 -5.69 4.11
C VAL A 43 3.51 -5.16 3.26
N VAL A 44 3.75 -4.77 2.00
CA VAL A 44 2.73 -4.33 1.06
C VAL A 44 1.71 -5.44 0.83
N MET A 45 2.15 -6.68 0.57
CA MET A 45 1.25 -7.82 0.39
C MET A 45 0.36 -8.07 1.62
N GLN A 46 0.90 -7.90 2.83
CA GLN A 46 0.08 -7.97 4.05
C GLN A 46 -0.87 -6.79 4.19
N LEU A 47 -0.49 -5.60 3.71
CA LEU A 47 -1.33 -4.39 3.73
C LEU A 47 -2.39 -4.35 2.62
N VAL A 48 -2.20 -5.02 1.48
CA VAL A 48 -3.17 -5.07 0.36
C VAL A 48 -4.59 -5.36 0.86
N PRO A 49 -4.89 -6.43 1.61
CA PRO A 49 -6.25 -6.69 2.09
C PRO A 49 -6.80 -5.54 2.95
N HIS A 50 -5.96 -4.85 3.73
CA HIS A 50 -6.37 -3.73 4.57
C HIS A 50 -6.58 -2.42 3.80
N LEU A 51 -5.72 -2.16 2.80
CA LEU A 51 -5.84 -1.01 1.90
C LEU A 51 -7.07 -1.12 0.99
N THR A 52 -7.50 -2.35 0.74
CA THR A 52 -8.56 -2.67 -0.22
C THR A 52 -9.94 -2.79 0.42
N LEU A 53 -10.01 -3.07 1.72
CA LEU A 53 -11.23 -3.09 2.52
C LEU A 53 -11.76 -1.69 2.87
N THR A 54 -10.91 -0.67 2.92
CA THR A 54 -11.31 0.59 3.56
C THR A 54 -11.73 1.61 2.51
N GLN A 55 -13.02 1.64 2.23
CA GLN A 55 -13.69 2.76 1.55
C GLN A 55 -13.73 4.04 2.43
N ASP A 56 -13.15 3.98 3.64
CA ASP A 56 -13.23 5.04 4.66
C ASP A 56 -11.90 5.23 5.44
N PHE A 57 -10.73 5.09 4.79
CA PHE A 57 -9.47 5.57 5.40
C PHE A 57 -9.41 7.10 5.34
N ALA A 58 -10.39 7.74 5.99
CA ALA A 58 -10.27 9.11 6.42
C ALA A 58 -9.12 9.19 7.43
N LEU A 59 -7.93 9.48 6.94
CA LEU A 59 -6.91 10.27 7.62
C LEU A 59 -6.41 9.84 9.02
N ASP A 60 -6.64 8.61 9.49
CA ASP A 60 -6.12 8.19 10.80
C ASP A 60 -4.90 7.26 10.66
N CYS A 61 -3.72 7.87 10.62
CA CYS A 61 -2.40 7.23 10.66
C CYS A 61 -2.08 6.57 12.03
N SER A 62 -3.05 5.91 12.68
CA SER A 62 -2.89 5.32 14.02
C SER A 62 -2.45 3.85 14.01
N TRP A 63 -2.54 3.14 12.89
CA TRP A 63 -2.27 1.70 12.83
C TRP A 63 -0.78 1.31 12.91
N TRP A 64 0.14 2.27 12.91
CA TRP A 64 1.59 2.04 13.03
C TRP A 64 2.11 2.06 14.47
N ARG A 65 1.25 2.32 15.46
CA ARG A 65 1.60 2.31 16.88
C ARG A 65 0.96 1.09 17.57
N CYS A 66 1.69 -0.02 17.59
CA CYS A 66 1.73 -1.03 18.65
C CYS A 66 2.93 -1.94 18.42
#